data_AF-A0A5C5THL4-F1
#
_entry.id   AF-A0A5C5THL4-F1
#
_cell.length_a   1.000
_cell.length_b   1.000
_cell.length_c   1.000
_cell.angle_alpha   90.00
_cell.angle_beta   90.00
_cell.angle_gamma   90.00
#
_symmetry.space_group_name_H-M   'P 1'
#
loop_
_entity.id
_entity.type
_entity.pdbx_description
1 polymer ?
#
loop_
_entity_poly.entity_id
_entity_poly.type
_entity_poly.pdbx_seq_one_letter_code
_entity_poly.pdbx_strand_id
1 'polypeptide(L)'
;MSIITPIALALAVVTAPAWAQAPNPAAPPADLARCENLHALFTRYSNTGGESRSGSAFDGIEANKALANCRRGNTQAGIPVLERLLRSQGFKV
;
A
#
# COMPACT_ATOMS: atom_id res chain seq x y z
N MET A 1 -64.87 10.98 23.19
CA MET A 1 -64.26 10.40 21.96
C MET A 1 -63.26 11.44 21.48
N SER A 2 -61.94 11.23 21.43
CA SER A 2 -61.19 10.05 20.99
C SER A 2 -59.95 9.80 21.85
N ILE A 3 -59.44 8.56 21.75
CA ILE A 3 -58.53 7.88 22.65
C ILE A 3 -57.28 7.42 21.81
N ILE A 4 -56.17 7.06 22.48
CA ILE A 4 -55.09 6.09 22.10
C ILE A 4 -54.09 6.57 21.00
N THR A 5 -52.74 6.49 21.02
CA THR A 5 -51.60 6.14 21.92
C THR A 5 -50.30 6.36 21.07
N PRO A 6 -49.10 6.50 21.68
CA PRO A 6 -47.90 7.01 21.03
C PRO A 6 -46.78 5.97 20.79
N ILE A 7 -45.66 6.41 20.16
CA ILE A 7 -44.27 5.87 20.18
C ILE A 7 -43.91 4.64 19.30
N ALA A 8 -42.74 4.80 18.65
CA ALA A 8 -41.75 3.82 18.16
C ALA A 8 -41.83 3.26 16.73
N LEU A 9 -40.86 3.67 15.88
CA LEU A 9 -39.91 2.82 15.14
C LEU A 9 -38.88 3.72 14.40
N ALA A 10 -37.69 3.97 14.96
CA ALA A 10 -36.43 3.28 14.67
C ALA A 10 -36.05 3.18 13.17
N LEU A 11 -35.04 3.94 12.74
CA LEU A 11 -34.08 3.45 11.74
C LEU A 11 -32.70 4.09 11.95
N ALA A 12 -31.73 3.23 12.27
CA ALA A 12 -30.34 3.55 12.55
C ALA A 12 -29.60 4.00 11.29
N VAL A 13 -28.99 5.20 11.33
CA VAL A 13 -27.96 5.59 10.37
C VAL A 13 -26.60 5.21 10.98
N VAL A 14 -26.09 4.06 10.55
CA VAL A 14 -24.72 3.60 10.80
C VAL A 14 -23.77 4.59 10.10
N THR A 15 -23.04 5.39 10.87
CA THR A 15 -21.87 6.12 10.36
C THR A 15 -20.63 5.32 10.74
N ALA A 16 -20.28 4.35 9.88
CA ALA A 16 -19.06 3.57 10.03
C ALA A 16 -17.82 4.48 9.85
N PRO A 17 -16.82 4.44 10.75
CA PRO A 17 -15.57 5.16 10.54
C PRO A 17 -14.80 4.51 9.38
N ALA A 18 -14.39 5.33 8.41
CA ALA A 18 -13.68 4.96 7.20
C ALA A 18 -12.19 4.62 7.44
N TRP A 19 -11.86 3.76 8.41
CA TRP A 19 -10.49 3.32 8.67
C TRP A 19 -10.39 1.81 8.81
N ALA A 20 -11.00 1.09 7.89
CA ALA A 20 -10.65 -0.29 7.63
C ALA A 20 -10.44 -0.43 6.12
N GLN A 21 -9.26 0.00 5.65
CA GLN A 21 -8.79 -0.45 4.35
C GLN A 21 -8.49 -1.95 4.51
N ALA A 22 -9.53 -2.77 4.33
CA ALA A 22 -9.38 -4.20 4.28
C ALA A 22 -8.34 -4.54 3.20
N PRO A 23 -7.35 -5.40 3.48
CA PRO A 23 -6.42 -5.86 2.46
C PRO A 23 -7.23 -6.53 1.35
N ASN A 24 -7.32 -5.87 0.18
CA ASN A 24 -8.05 -6.41 -0.97
C ASN A 24 -7.33 -7.71 -1.42
N PRO A 25 -7.95 -8.91 -1.32
CA PRO A 25 -7.24 -10.19 -1.50
C PRO A 25 -6.75 -10.50 -2.92
N ALA A 26 -7.01 -9.63 -3.88
CA ALA A 26 -6.50 -9.72 -5.24
C ALA A 26 -6.56 -8.32 -5.85
N ALA A 27 -5.59 -7.50 -5.50
CA ALA A 27 -5.48 -6.19 -6.11
C ALA A 27 -4.92 -6.38 -7.55
N PRO A 28 -5.63 -5.89 -8.59
CA PRO A 28 -5.52 -6.28 -10.02
C PRO A 28 -4.13 -6.02 -10.65
N PRO A 29 -3.90 -6.27 -11.96
CA PRO A 29 -2.70 -5.85 -12.71
C PRO A 29 -2.17 -4.43 -12.42
N ALA A 30 -3.02 -3.53 -11.92
CA ALA A 30 -2.63 -2.21 -11.41
C ALA A 30 -1.59 -2.28 -10.26
N ASP A 31 -1.68 -3.28 -9.37
CA ASP A 31 -0.75 -3.46 -8.26
C ASP A 31 0.61 -4.01 -8.72
N LEU A 32 0.61 -4.86 -9.75
CA LEU A 32 1.85 -5.27 -10.40
C LEU A 32 2.51 -4.07 -11.09
N ALA A 33 1.75 -3.28 -11.85
CA ALA A 33 2.26 -2.07 -12.49
C ALA A 33 2.81 -1.06 -11.47
N ARG A 34 2.12 -0.88 -10.33
CA ARG A 34 2.61 -0.05 -9.21
C ARG A 34 3.93 -0.59 -8.67
N CYS A 35 4.02 -1.91 -8.46
CA CYS A 35 5.22 -2.52 -7.93
C CYS A 35 6.43 -2.37 -8.89
N GLU A 36 6.25 -2.59 -10.18
CA GLU A 36 7.29 -2.36 -11.19
C GLU A 36 7.72 -0.89 -11.22
N ASN A 37 6.77 0.06 -11.12
CA ASN A 37 7.09 1.48 -11.05
C ASN A 37 7.91 1.85 -9.80
N LEU A 38 7.53 1.33 -8.63
CA LEU A 38 8.29 1.56 -7.39
C LEU A 38 9.71 0.98 -7.50
N HIS A 39 9.87 -0.23 -8.05
CA HIS A 39 11.18 -0.84 -8.25
C HIS A 39 12.05 -0.06 -9.26
N ALA A 40 11.45 0.44 -10.34
CA ALA A 40 12.16 1.27 -11.31
C ALA A 40 12.67 2.58 -10.69
N LEU A 41 11.84 3.24 -9.87
CA LEU A 41 12.25 4.41 -9.10
C LEU A 41 13.42 4.07 -8.16
N PHE A 42 13.28 2.99 -7.39
CA PHE A 42 14.33 2.56 -6.47
C PHE A 42 15.65 2.32 -7.23
N THR A 43 15.62 1.56 -8.33
CA THR A 43 16.82 1.23 -9.12
C THR A 43 17.48 2.49 -9.69
N ARG A 44 16.67 3.42 -10.21
CA ARG A 44 17.16 4.69 -10.79
C ARG A 44 17.89 5.53 -9.74
N TYR A 45 17.38 5.59 -8.52
CA TYR A 45 17.90 6.53 -7.53
C TYR A 45 18.84 5.91 -6.49
N SER A 46 18.88 4.59 -6.38
CA SER A 46 19.86 3.85 -5.56
C SER A 46 21.26 3.88 -6.16
N ASN A 47 21.39 3.84 -7.48
CA ASN A 47 22.70 3.79 -8.17
C ASN A 47 23.34 5.17 -8.42
N THR A 48 22.61 6.27 -8.23
CA THR A 48 23.06 7.60 -8.66
C THR A 48 23.67 8.43 -7.52
N GLY A 49 23.77 7.88 -6.31
CA GLY A 49 24.26 8.59 -5.12
C GLY A 49 25.69 8.23 -4.76
N GLY A 50 26.68 8.94 -5.30
CA GLY A 50 28.01 8.99 -4.70
C GLY A 50 27.91 9.35 -3.21
N GLU A 51 28.60 8.57 -2.37
CA GLU A 51 28.86 8.71 -0.92
C GLU A 51 27.73 9.14 0.06
N SER A 52 26.51 9.46 -0.37
CA SER A 52 25.51 10.09 0.53
C SER A 52 24.05 9.68 0.34
N ARG A 53 23.74 8.78 -0.59
CA ARG A 53 22.41 8.12 -0.64
C ARG A 53 22.60 6.61 -0.61
N SER A 54 22.78 6.10 0.59
CA SER A 54 23.00 4.68 0.86
C SER A 54 21.74 3.86 0.58
N GLY A 55 21.52 3.50 -0.68
CA GLY A 55 20.94 2.18 -0.96
C GLY A 55 22.07 1.18 -0.75
N SER A 56 22.07 0.47 0.37
CA SER A 56 23.06 -0.58 0.60
C SER A 56 22.90 -1.66 -0.46
N ALA A 57 23.94 -2.44 -0.78
CA ALA A 57 23.80 -3.63 -1.64
C ALA A 57 22.67 -4.56 -1.13
N PHE A 58 22.46 -4.58 0.19
CA PHE A 58 21.34 -5.25 0.85
C PHE A 58 19.96 -4.71 0.42
N ASP A 59 19.76 -3.40 0.40
CA ASP A 59 18.51 -2.77 -0.05
C ASP A 59 18.23 -3.12 -1.52
N GLY A 60 19.28 -3.21 -2.35
CA GLY A 60 19.18 -3.71 -3.73
C GLY A 60 18.66 -5.14 -3.81
N ILE A 61 19.17 -6.04 -2.98
CA ILE A 61 18.69 -7.43 -2.90
C ILE A 61 17.24 -7.47 -2.42
N GLU A 62 16.90 -6.67 -1.41
CA GLU A 62 15.55 -6.60 -0.84
C GLU A 62 14.53 -6.08 -1.88
N ALA A 63 14.87 -5.02 -2.62
CA ALA A 63 14.05 -4.49 -3.70
C ALA A 63 13.77 -5.54 -4.79
N ASN A 64 14.79 -6.31 -5.19
CA ASN A 64 14.64 -7.38 -6.17
C ASN A 64 13.73 -8.52 -5.66
N LYS A 65 13.86 -8.90 -4.39
CA LYS A 65 12.97 -9.88 -3.76
C LYS A 65 11.52 -9.38 -3.69
N ALA A 66 11.32 -8.10 -3.38
CA ALA A 66 10.00 -7.49 -3.35
C ALA A 66 9.33 -7.50 -4.73
N LEU A 67 10.08 -7.17 -5.79
CA LEU A 67 9.58 -7.26 -7.17
C LEU A 67 9.23 -8.70 -7.56
N ALA A 68 10.06 -9.68 -7.19
CA ALA A 68 9.78 -11.08 -7.45
C ALA A 68 8.48 -11.55 -6.76
N ASN A 69 8.20 -11.07 -5.54
CA ASN A 69 6.92 -11.32 -4.88
C ASN A 69 5.75 -10.73 -5.66
N CYS A 70 5.86 -9.49 -6.14
CA CYS A 70 4.82 -8.88 -6.96
C CYS A 70 4.54 -9.68 -8.24
N ARG A 71 5.59 -10.10 -8.96
CA ARG A 71 5.45 -10.92 -10.19
C ARG A 71 4.82 -12.28 -9.95
N ARG A 72 4.91 -12.81 -8.72
CA ARG A 72 4.27 -14.05 -8.29
C ARG A 72 2.82 -13.86 -7.81
N GLY A 73 2.29 -12.65 -7.89
CA GLY A 73 0.95 -12.31 -7.39
C GLY A 73 0.91 -11.90 -5.92
N ASN A 74 2.05 -11.92 -5.21
CA ASN A 74 2.17 -11.48 -3.81
C ASN A 74 2.47 -9.98 -3.73
N THR A 75 1.67 -9.15 -4.41
CA THR A 75 1.84 -7.69 -4.45
C THR A 75 1.69 -7.06 -3.08
N GLN A 76 0.82 -7.60 -2.22
CA GLN A 76 0.62 -7.15 -0.84
C GLN A 76 1.89 -7.27 0.03
N ALA A 77 2.80 -8.19 -0.29
CA ALA A 77 4.08 -8.34 0.40
C ALA A 77 5.17 -7.48 -0.23
N GLY A 78 5.15 -7.27 -1.56
CA GLY A 78 6.21 -6.56 -2.29
C GLY A 78 6.08 -5.04 -2.28
N ILE A 79 4.88 -4.51 -2.50
CA ILE A 79 4.62 -3.05 -2.52
C ILE A 79 5.10 -2.34 -1.24
N PRO A 80 4.73 -2.76 -0.02
CA PRO A 80 5.12 -2.03 1.19
C PRO A 80 6.64 -2.04 1.44
N VAL A 81 7.34 -3.06 0.93
CA VAL A 81 8.80 -3.14 1.01
C VAL A 81 9.43 -2.09 0.09
N LEU A 82 9.01 -2.03 -1.18
CA LEU A 82 9.53 -1.04 -2.12
C LEU A 82 9.21 0.40 -1.67
N GLU A 83 8.02 0.63 -1.11
CA GLU A 83 7.66 1.95 -0.54
C GLU A 83 8.52 2.33 0.66
N ARG A 84 8.88 1.35 1.52
CA ARG A 84 9.80 1.59 2.65
C ARG A 84 11.19 1.97 2.15
N LEU A 85 11.71 1.23 1.17
CA LEU A 85 13.04 1.46 0.59
C LEU A 85 13.12 2.81 -0.14
N LEU A 86 12.05 3.22 -0.80
CA LEU A 86 11.96 4.55 -1.41
C LEU A 86 11.88 5.66 -0.33
N ARG A 87 11.10 5.45 0.73
CA ARG A 87 11.03 6.43 1.84
C ARG A 87 12.35 6.57 2.58
N SER A 88 13.12 5.50 2.78
CA SER A 88 14.45 5.59 3.41
C SER A 88 15.44 6.40 2.56
N GLN A 89 15.22 6.49 1.25
CA GLN A 89 15.97 7.33 0.32
C GLN A 89 15.40 8.76 0.17
N GLY A 90 14.33 9.09 0.91
CA GLY A 90 13.69 10.41 0.90
C GLY A 90 12.59 10.61 -0.15
N PHE A 91 12.14 9.56 -0.83
CA PHE A 91 11.00 9.65 -1.75
C PHE A 91 9.67 9.70 -1.01
N LYS A 92 8.72 10.46 -1.55
CA LYS A 92 7.30 10.43 -1.15
C LYS A 92 6.57 9.53 -2.15
N VAL A 93 5.96 8.46 -1.64
CA VAL A 93 5.32 7.38 -2.41
C VAL A 93 3.98 7.01 -1.78
#